data_AF-A0A0C2DKC2-F1
#
_entry.id   AF-A0A0C2DKC2-F1
#
_cell.length_a   1.000
_cell.length_b   1.000
_cell.length_c   1.000
_cell.angle_alpha   90.00
_cell.angle_beta   90.00
_cell.angle_gamma   90.00
#
_symmetry.space_group_name_H-M   'P 1'
#
loop_
_entity.id
_entity.type
_entity.pdbx_description
1 polymer ?
#
loop_
_entity_poly.entity_id
_entity_poly.type
_entity_poly.pdbx_seq_one_letter_code
_entity_poly.pdbx_strand_id
1 'polypeptide(L)'
;MSVIAERGLFPSIFNLATNSLINATATCGSSRREEYCKLVEHVLLRKTAAGGSNCRSPQCDICDANDARHRHPIEFAIDGTRRWWQSPSLANGLQYERVNITIDLRQVILVFSQFFP
;
A
#
# COMPACT_ATOMS: atom_id res chain seq x y z
N MET A 1 -10.24 51.76 -16.32
CA MET A 1 -10.85 51.00 -15.21
C MET A 1 -10.19 49.64 -15.15
N SER A 2 -9.19 49.46 -14.28
CA SER A 2 -8.55 48.17 -14.09
C SER A 2 -9.51 47.26 -13.33
N VAL A 3 -9.94 46.19 -13.98
CA VAL A 3 -10.75 45.14 -13.36
C VAL A 3 -9.85 44.44 -12.34
N ILE A 4 -10.07 44.71 -11.05
CA ILE A 4 -9.51 43.88 -9.98
C ILE A 4 -10.30 42.57 -10.07
N ALA A 5 -9.77 41.61 -10.84
CA ALA A 5 -10.20 40.24 -10.68
C ALA A 5 -9.79 39.84 -9.27
N GLU A 6 -10.75 39.67 -8.37
CA GLU A 6 -10.53 38.85 -7.18
C GLU A 6 -10.21 37.44 -7.68
N ARG A 7 -8.93 37.22 -7.99
CA ARG A 7 -8.38 35.89 -8.15
C ARG A 7 -8.45 35.31 -6.75
N GLY A 8 -9.51 34.56 -6.46
CA GLY A 8 -9.55 33.73 -5.26
C GLY A 8 -8.19 33.04 -5.15
N LEU A 9 -7.52 33.23 -4.02
CA LEU A 9 -6.18 32.71 -3.74
C LEU A 9 -6.30 31.21 -3.46
N PHE A 10 -6.69 30.45 -4.48
CA PHE A 10 -6.70 28.99 -4.42
C PHE A 10 -5.29 28.51 -4.77
N PRO A 11 -4.61 27.81 -3.86
CA PRO A 11 -3.34 27.18 -4.19
C PRO A 11 -3.55 26.14 -5.29
N SER A 12 -2.50 25.87 -6.07
CA SER A 12 -2.52 24.78 -7.04
C SER A 12 -2.89 23.45 -6.36
N ILE A 13 -3.68 22.61 -7.03
CA ILE A 13 -3.98 21.25 -6.55
C ILE A 13 -2.74 20.37 -6.79
N PHE A 14 -2.28 19.67 -5.77
CA PHE A 14 -1.16 18.72 -5.87
C PHE A 14 -1.32 17.58 -4.87
N ASN A 15 -0.52 16.51 -5.04
CA ASN A 15 -0.52 15.38 -4.11
C ASN A 15 0.15 15.77 -2.79
N LEU A 16 -0.65 15.91 -1.72
CA LEU A 16 -0.17 16.27 -0.39
C LEU A 16 0.67 15.16 0.27
N ALA A 17 0.56 13.92 -0.20
CA ALA A 17 1.18 12.77 0.42
C ALA A 17 2.67 12.59 0.06
N THR A 18 3.13 13.10 -1.09
CA THR A 18 4.48 12.81 -1.63
C THR A 18 5.64 13.25 -0.73
N ASN A 19 5.42 14.18 0.20
CA ASN A 19 6.44 14.65 1.14
C ASN A 19 5.93 14.77 2.59
N SER A 20 4.84 14.05 2.88
CA SER A 20 4.29 13.94 4.22
C SER A 20 5.00 12.81 4.98
N LEU A 21 4.94 12.86 6.31
CA LEU A 21 5.41 11.74 7.12
C LEU A 21 4.28 10.71 7.19
N ILE A 22 4.51 9.52 6.62
CA ILE A 22 3.55 8.42 6.65
C ILE A 22 4.03 7.32 7.60
N ASN A 23 3.10 6.75 8.37
CA ASN A 23 3.38 5.63 9.25
C ASN A 23 2.23 4.61 9.22
N ALA A 24 2.55 3.33 9.38
CA ALA A 24 1.58 2.25 9.46
C ALA A 24 1.82 1.42 10.72
N THR A 25 0.75 1.00 11.40
CA THR A 25 0.88 0.20 12.64
C THR A 25 1.51 -1.16 12.41
N ALA A 26 1.37 -1.72 11.21
CA ALA A 26 1.94 -3.01 10.87
C ALA A 26 2.28 -3.05 9.38
N THR A 27 3.42 -3.64 9.03
CA THR A 27 3.88 -3.79 7.65
C THR A 27 4.39 -5.21 7.45
N CYS A 28 4.16 -5.77 6.27
CA CYS A 28 4.54 -7.14 5.99
C CYS A 28 6.05 -7.36 6.14
N GLY A 29 6.46 -8.57 6.52
CA GLY A 29 7.87 -8.94 6.61
C GLY A 29 8.66 -8.32 7.77
N SER A 30 8.03 -7.51 8.64
CA SER A 30 8.69 -6.79 9.75
C SER A 30 9.16 -7.72 10.87
N SER A 31 8.33 -8.68 11.30
CA SER A 31 8.70 -9.65 12.34
C SER A 31 9.44 -10.86 11.78
N ARG A 32 9.00 -11.36 10.62
CA ARG A 32 9.55 -12.53 9.93
C ARG A 32 9.17 -12.49 8.46
N ARG A 33 9.96 -13.17 7.64
CA ARG A 33 9.59 -13.50 6.25
C ARG A 33 8.22 -14.19 6.22
N GLU A 34 7.30 -13.68 5.42
CA GLU A 34 5.95 -14.21 5.25
C GLU A 34 5.60 -14.46 3.78
N GLU A 35 4.68 -15.38 3.52
CA GLU A 35 4.12 -15.64 2.19
C GLU A 35 2.77 -14.95 2.06
N TYR A 36 2.53 -14.28 0.95
CA TYR A 36 1.24 -13.70 0.60
C TYR A 36 0.78 -14.21 -0.76
N CYS A 37 -0.54 -14.33 -0.96
CA CYS A 37 -1.12 -14.78 -2.21
C CYS A 37 -2.15 -13.78 -2.70
N LYS A 38 -2.11 -13.45 -4.00
CA LYS A 38 -3.12 -12.60 -4.63
C LYS A 38 -4.38 -13.42 -4.89
N LEU A 39 -5.47 -13.09 -4.21
CA LEU A 39 -6.79 -13.65 -4.50
C LEU A 39 -7.38 -12.90 -5.69
N VAL A 40 -7.30 -13.46 -6.91
CA VAL A 40 -8.09 -12.97 -8.05
C VAL A 40 -9.21 -13.96 -8.37
N GLU A 41 -10.40 -13.41 -8.55
CA GLU A 41 -11.68 -14.14 -8.72
C GLU A 41 -11.75 -14.97 -10.02
N HIS A 42 -10.81 -14.81 -10.96
CA HIS A 42 -10.81 -15.54 -12.23
C HIS A 42 -10.00 -16.83 -12.25
N VAL A 43 -9.43 -17.27 -11.12
CA VAL A 43 -8.71 -18.55 -11.08
C VAL A 43 -9.69 -19.70 -10.78
N LEU A 44 -10.60 -19.93 -11.73
CA LEU A 44 -10.97 -21.29 -12.10
C LEU A 44 -9.80 -21.92 -12.88
N LEU A 45 -8.60 -21.97 -12.29
CA LEU A 45 -7.56 -22.87 -12.74
C LEU A 45 -7.31 -23.88 -11.64
N ARG A 46 -8.09 -24.95 -11.78
CA ARG A 46 -7.62 -26.31 -11.57
C ARG A 46 -7.18 -26.61 -10.13
N LYS A 47 -8.10 -27.28 -9.44
CA LYS A 47 -7.80 -28.62 -8.92
C LYS A 47 -7.01 -29.44 -9.98
N THR A 48 -5.71 -29.22 -10.13
CA THR A 48 -4.78 -30.28 -10.51
C THR A 48 -4.10 -30.72 -9.24
N ALA A 49 -4.91 -31.28 -8.34
CA ALA A 49 -4.49 -32.34 -7.45
C ALA A 49 -4.23 -33.60 -8.29
N ALA A 50 -3.25 -33.53 -9.20
CA ALA A 50 -2.83 -34.62 -10.06
C ALA A 50 -1.30 -34.61 -10.14
N GLY A 51 -0.68 -35.27 -9.16
CA GLY A 51 0.66 -35.85 -9.27
C GLY A 51 1.84 -34.88 -9.22
N GLY A 52 2.54 -34.86 -8.07
CA GLY A 52 3.97 -34.54 -8.03
C GLY A 52 4.32 -33.12 -7.58
N SER A 53 4.83 -33.01 -6.35
CA SER A 53 5.83 -32.03 -5.87
C SER A 53 5.76 -30.58 -6.43
N ASN A 54 5.35 -29.65 -5.55
CA ASN A 54 5.20 -28.17 -5.71
C ASN A 54 3.84 -27.67 -6.23
N CYS A 55 2.83 -27.68 -5.36
CA CYS A 55 1.72 -26.72 -5.41
C CYS A 55 2.21 -25.29 -5.10
N ARG A 56 2.98 -24.66 -5.98
CA ARG A 56 3.19 -23.20 -5.92
C ARG A 56 2.12 -22.56 -6.77
N SER A 57 1.13 -21.95 -6.12
CA SER A 57 0.17 -21.10 -6.84
C SER A 57 0.97 -19.98 -7.53
N PRO A 58 0.76 -19.73 -8.83
CA PRO A 58 1.54 -18.73 -9.59
C PRO A 58 1.33 -17.28 -9.10
N GLN A 59 0.50 -17.09 -8.07
CA GLN A 59 0.09 -15.80 -7.53
C GLN A 59 0.49 -15.62 -6.07
N CYS A 60 1.31 -16.53 -5.51
CA CYS A 60 1.92 -16.37 -4.21
C CYS A 60 3.35 -15.88 -4.35
N ASP A 61 3.72 -14.93 -3.50
CA ASP A 61 5.07 -14.37 -3.41
C ASP A 61 5.40 -14.13 -1.93
N ILE A 62 6.60 -13.65 -1.66
CA ILE A 62 7.17 -13.55 -0.32
C ILE A 62 7.34 -12.09 0.02
N CYS A 63 6.98 -11.73 1.24
CA CYS A 63 7.32 -10.45 1.84
C CYS A 63 8.40 -10.62 2.92
N ASP A 64 9.48 -9.86 2.79
CA ASP A 64 10.58 -9.79 3.76
C ASP A 64 11.10 -8.35 3.85
N ALA A 65 11.07 -7.75 5.04
CA ALA A 65 11.55 -6.38 5.24
C ALA A 65 13.07 -6.24 5.03
N ASN A 66 13.83 -7.32 5.17
CA ASN A 66 15.29 -7.32 5.01
C ASN A 66 15.72 -7.44 3.55
N ASP A 67 14.85 -7.97 2.67
CA ASP A 67 15.14 -8.11 1.24
C ASP A 67 14.59 -6.92 0.46
N ALA A 68 15.48 -6.17 -0.19
CA ALA A 68 15.11 -4.99 -0.97
C ALA A 68 14.12 -5.27 -2.12
N ARG A 69 14.08 -6.51 -2.64
CA ARG A 69 13.18 -6.89 -3.74
C ARG A 69 11.81 -7.38 -3.27
N HIS A 70 11.73 -7.85 -2.02
CA HIS A 70 10.53 -8.45 -1.43
C HIS A 70 9.98 -7.61 -0.25
N ARG A 71 10.50 -6.40 -0.04
CA ARG A 71 9.99 -5.45 0.96
C ARG A 71 8.88 -4.59 0.37
N HIS A 72 7.86 -4.32 1.18
CA HIS A 72 6.73 -3.44 0.82
C HIS A 72 6.46 -2.41 1.93
N PRO A 73 7.41 -1.50 2.18
CA PRO A 73 7.32 -0.54 3.27
C PRO A 73 6.34 0.59 2.95
N ILE A 74 5.92 1.32 3.99
CA ILE A 74 4.81 2.29 3.90
C ILE A 74 5.11 3.49 2.99
N GLU A 75 6.40 3.79 2.77
CA GLU A 75 6.81 4.89 1.90
C GLU A 75 6.43 4.64 0.43
N PHE A 76 6.25 3.38 0.01
CA PHE A 76 5.82 3.06 -1.34
C PHE A 76 4.39 3.53 -1.64
N ALA A 77 3.57 3.79 -0.62
CA ALA A 77 2.23 4.34 -0.83
C ALA A 77 2.25 5.81 -1.29
N ILE A 78 3.36 6.53 -1.07
CA ILE A 78 3.47 7.97 -1.33
C ILE A 78 4.57 8.34 -2.34
N ASP A 79 5.37 7.37 -2.79
CA ASP A 79 6.54 7.63 -3.63
C ASP A 79 6.21 7.96 -5.10
N GLY A 80 4.94 7.81 -5.51
CA GLY A 80 4.47 8.08 -6.87
C GLY A 80 4.87 7.02 -7.91
N THR A 81 5.48 5.91 -7.49
CA THR A 81 5.82 4.76 -8.34
C THR A 81 4.68 3.74 -8.37
N ARG A 82 4.87 2.65 -9.12
CA ARG A 82 3.93 1.50 -9.18
C ARG A 82 4.18 0.47 -8.06
N ARG A 83 5.07 0.78 -7.12
CA ARG A 83 5.27 -0.07 -5.93
C ARG A 83 4.12 0.17 -4.97
N TRP A 84 3.92 -0.77 -4.05
CA TRP A 84 2.84 -0.71 -3.08
C TRP A 84 3.36 -1.06 -1.69
N TRP A 85 2.68 -0.53 -0.69
CA TRP A 85 2.80 -0.98 0.69
C TRP A 85 1.85 -2.16 0.94
N GLN A 86 2.23 -3.07 1.82
CA GLN A 86 1.45 -4.26 2.14
C GLN A 86 1.37 -4.48 3.66
N SER A 87 0.16 -4.70 4.16
CA SER A 87 -0.08 -5.12 5.54
C SER A 87 0.35 -6.58 5.78
N PRO A 88 0.62 -6.98 7.03
CA PRO A 88 0.88 -8.39 7.35
C PRO A 88 -0.33 -9.28 7.01
N SER A 89 -0.05 -10.52 6.66
CA SER A 89 -1.09 -11.52 6.39
C SER A 89 -1.90 -11.88 7.64
N LEU A 90 -3.20 -12.17 7.48
CA LEU A 90 -4.05 -12.71 8.55
C LEU A 90 -3.55 -14.06 9.08
N ALA A 91 -2.71 -14.77 8.33
CA ALA A 91 -2.02 -15.98 8.80
C ALA A 91 -1.09 -15.71 9.99
N ASN A 92 -0.60 -14.48 10.16
CA ASN A 92 0.19 -14.07 11.32
C ASN A 92 -0.67 -13.70 12.55
N GLY A 93 -1.99 -13.62 12.41
CA GLY A 93 -2.94 -13.43 13.51
C GLY A 93 -4.07 -12.45 13.18
N LEU A 94 -5.17 -12.57 13.92
CA LEU A 94 -6.39 -11.76 13.74
C LEU A 94 -6.19 -10.29 14.10
N GLN A 95 -5.15 -9.95 14.87
CA GLN A 95 -4.81 -8.56 15.16
C GLN A 95 -4.51 -7.72 13.91
N TYR A 96 -4.16 -8.36 12.79
CA TYR A 96 -3.90 -7.70 11.52
C TYR A 96 -5.15 -7.51 10.65
N GLU A 97 -6.34 -7.88 11.15
CA GLU A 97 -7.63 -7.51 10.53
C GLU A 97 -7.81 -5.99 10.46
N ARG A 98 -7.23 -5.26 11.42
CA ARG A 98 -7.23 -3.80 11.46
C ARG A 98 -5.81 -3.26 11.49
N VAL A 99 -5.50 -2.41 10.53
CA VAL A 99 -4.24 -1.67 10.45
C VAL A 99 -4.56 -0.19 10.30
N ASN A 100 -3.84 0.66 11.04
CA ASN A 100 -4.00 2.11 10.93
C ASN A 100 -2.83 2.68 10.14
N ILE A 101 -3.14 3.56 9.20
CA ILE A 101 -2.16 4.35 8.46
C ILE A 101 -2.38 5.82 8.81
N THR A 102 -1.32 6.48 9.26
CA THR A 102 -1.33 7.89 9.66
C THR A 102 -0.45 8.68 8.72
N ILE A 103 -0.99 9.75 8.15
CA ILE A 103 -0.26 10.69 7.30
C ILE A 103 -0.23 12.04 8.01
N ASP A 104 0.97 12.50 8.36
CA ASP A 104 1.23 13.81 8.95
C ASP A 104 1.68 14.80 7.87
N LEU A 105 0.78 15.73 7.55
CA LEU A 105 0.97 16.78 6.55
C LEU A 105 1.79 17.96 7.08
N ARG A 106 2.00 18.08 8.41
CA ARG A 106 2.72 19.16 9.10
C ARG A 106 2.22 20.58 8.84
N GLN A 107 1.10 20.76 8.12
CA GLN A 107 0.52 22.04 7.73
C GLN A 107 -1.01 21.95 7.73
N VAL A 108 -1.69 23.10 7.83
CA VAL A 108 -3.14 23.18 7.61
C VAL A 108 -3.39 23.27 6.12
N ILE A 109 -3.99 22.23 5.55
CA ILE A 109 -4.26 22.12 4.11
C ILE A 109 -5.71 21.68 3.89
N LEU A 110 -6.33 22.13 2.80
CA LEU A 110 -7.63 21.65 2.37
C LEU A 110 -7.47 20.33 1.60
N VAL A 111 -8.10 19.28 2.09
CA VAL A 111 -8.15 17.96 1.43
C VAL A 111 -9.46 17.84 0.68
N PHE A 112 -9.39 17.62 -0.63
CA PHE A 112 -10.57 17.45 -1.49
C PHE A 112 -10.94 16.00 -1.73
N SER A 113 -9.94 15.11 -1.82
CA SER A 113 -10.15 13.68 -2.02
C SER A 113 -8.97 12.89 -1.45
N GLN A 114 -9.23 11.65 -1.05
CA GLN A 114 -8.22 10.71 -0.57
C GLN A 114 -8.35 9.41 -1.37
N PHE A 115 -7.24 8.97 -1.94
CA PHE A 115 -7.13 7.69 -2.63
C PHE A 115 -5.90 6.96 -2.07
N PHE A 116 -6.11 5.74 -1.60
CA PHE A 116 -5.03 4.81 -1.31
C PHE A 116 -4.94 3.83 -2.48
N PRO A 117 -3.78 3.73 -3.15
CA PRO A 117 -3.58 2.75 -4.22
C PRO A 117 -3.50 1.32 -3.69
#